data_AF-A0A354YD32-F1
#
_entry.id   AF-A0A354YD32-F1
#
_cell.length_a   1.000
_cell.length_b   1.000
_cell.length_c   1.000
_cell.angle_alpha   90.00
_cell.angle_beta   90.00
_cell.angle_gamma   90.00
#
_symmetry.space_group_name_H-M   'P 1'
#
loop_
_entity.id
_entity.type
_entity.pdbx_description
1 polymer ?
#
loop_
_entity_poly.entity_id
_entity_poly.type
_entity_poly.pdbx_seq_one_letter_code
_entity_poly.pdbx_strand_id
1 'polypeptide(L)'
;MQLRNVGYVAVGVDRTGGLLPDLKGAAAGAHAVADWLDGQASYGMTVNGKTLTDRNGGMVTVRDVQDAITEQVKLQPDILVLFFSGHGIAKSGGDEQLVLSEAGSRPDEAIQITATREDGRYLGIPHVLIICDACRNAIDPYTELGRVNGRSVLTRGPVAGGQKGKVDIFYATEASQTAKESSGEGVFTQVLLETLLQPPEGVCETWPEFSSPVIPAWTLEDYLLKEVPKRARKACSEQTPDFILTSRRPMFVGMAADTAVKNITNPVPRKKITLPAVPEQPDDVVAYEISRGISSPMAITPKAAASLMRKQAFKASMPTIDPWLLSMARKGDGPFRDQIEAQLPFSVGVNCTYLIKLVEIEDVLYDKNQLDFGLKRQENGTLIRLARIAPVSGMSAPRSVVVLLKEGTFFFLPVIDGYRGVISAPGGLLRSITLASASRAISVDDIAAAIEDAGPDSASESALKVRRGVAAELAMSGRLHHLQKVVGRELRRALSDGPTIDPTLALYACYALALRSDEVKLSEILMDIERQAQPEEYAHELSPLIFDFNLMRIYAGANVPPRASAPALPMFGLGWSYLGPLAEQLGVHPTVVEAGHQRLNCEWTTFRRDYGRTLIEMFERGDLQ
;
A
#
# COMPACT_ATOMS: atom_id res chain seq x y z
N MET A 1 0.40 20.40 40.93
CA MET A 1 -0.28 20.58 39.63
C MET A 1 -0.26 19.22 38.96
N GLN A 2 -1.41 18.56 38.84
CA GLN A 2 -1.49 17.24 38.22
C GLN A 2 -1.30 17.46 36.71
N LEU A 3 -0.22 16.90 36.15
CA LEU A 3 0.21 17.24 34.79
C LEU A 3 -0.68 16.60 33.73
N ARG A 4 -1.08 15.34 33.95
CA ARG A 4 -1.91 14.57 33.03
C ARG A 4 -2.42 13.27 33.65
N ASN A 5 -3.60 12.82 33.23
CA ASN A 5 -4.16 11.51 33.52
C ASN A 5 -3.94 10.55 32.35
N VAL A 6 -3.33 9.41 32.61
CA VAL A 6 -3.06 8.33 31.65
C VAL A 6 -3.91 7.13 32.03
N GLY A 7 -4.75 6.70 31.10
CA GLY A 7 -5.43 5.40 31.15
C GLY A 7 -4.75 4.45 30.16
N TYR A 8 -4.59 3.18 30.50
CA TYR A 8 -4.15 2.19 29.51
C TYR A 8 -4.77 0.81 29.66
N VAL A 9 -4.80 0.09 28.54
CA VAL A 9 -5.04 -1.34 28.48
C VAL A 9 -3.95 -1.96 27.61
N ALA A 10 -3.11 -2.80 28.21
CA ALA A 10 -2.03 -3.51 27.53
C ALA A 10 -2.44 -4.98 27.34
N VAL A 11 -2.51 -5.41 26.09
CA VAL A 11 -3.00 -6.74 25.69
C VAL A 11 -1.86 -7.52 25.06
N GLY A 12 -1.61 -8.73 25.55
CA GLY A 12 -0.63 -9.66 24.98
C GLY A 12 -1.24 -11.03 24.80
N VAL A 13 -1.32 -11.51 23.55
CA VAL A 13 -1.92 -12.80 23.22
C VAL A 13 -0.90 -13.69 22.55
N ASP A 14 -0.42 -14.68 23.30
CA ASP A 14 0.53 -15.68 22.80
C ASP A 14 -0.20 -16.77 21.99
N ARG A 15 -1.41 -17.16 22.38
CA ARG A 15 -2.14 -18.33 21.86
C ARG A 15 -3.50 -17.91 21.30
N THR A 16 -3.92 -18.52 20.20
CA THR A 16 -5.16 -18.17 19.48
C THR A 16 -6.14 -19.34 19.36
N GLY A 17 -6.11 -20.25 20.34
CA GLY A 17 -6.98 -21.42 20.36
C GLY A 17 -6.69 -22.42 19.24
N GLY A 18 -5.43 -22.50 18.80
CA GLY A 18 -4.97 -23.40 17.73
C GLY A 18 -5.12 -22.84 16.31
N LEU A 19 -5.68 -21.63 16.15
CA LEU A 19 -5.86 -21.01 14.83
C LEU A 19 -4.52 -20.63 14.17
N LEU A 20 -3.58 -20.14 14.96
CA LEU A 20 -2.22 -19.77 14.56
C LEU A 20 -1.19 -20.34 15.54
N PRO A 21 0.08 -20.51 15.11
CA PRO A 21 1.15 -20.98 15.98
C PRO A 21 1.35 -20.08 17.20
N ASP A 22 1.63 -20.68 18.35
CA ASP A 22 1.87 -19.93 19.59
C ASP A 22 3.08 -18.99 19.46
N LEU A 23 2.89 -17.74 19.90
CA LEU A 23 3.94 -16.73 20.05
C LEU A 23 4.61 -16.88 21.42
N LYS A 24 5.77 -16.25 21.60
CA LYS A 24 6.54 -16.33 22.85
C LYS A 24 6.70 -14.98 23.54
N GLY A 25 6.56 -13.89 22.80
CA GLY A 25 6.90 -12.55 23.24
C GLY A 25 5.72 -11.63 23.47
N ALA A 26 4.51 -12.00 23.05
CA ALA A 26 3.38 -11.08 23.05
C ALA A 26 2.94 -10.71 24.47
N ALA A 27 2.77 -11.70 25.36
CA ALA A 27 2.48 -11.44 26.76
C ALA A 27 3.60 -10.65 27.46
N ALA A 28 4.86 -10.97 27.18
CA ALA A 28 6.01 -10.29 27.77
C ALA A 28 6.10 -8.82 27.31
N GLY A 29 5.86 -8.55 26.03
CA GLY A 29 5.81 -7.20 25.47
C GLY A 29 4.72 -6.34 26.11
N ALA A 30 3.52 -6.92 26.31
CA ALA A 30 2.42 -6.22 26.97
C ALA A 30 2.76 -5.82 28.43
N HIS A 31 3.40 -6.71 29.19
CA HIS A 31 3.89 -6.38 30.53
C HIS A 31 4.94 -5.27 30.50
N ALA A 32 5.93 -5.35 29.60
CA ALA A 32 7.00 -4.35 29.54
C ALA A 32 6.49 -2.94 29.16
N VAL A 33 5.48 -2.86 28.28
CA VAL A 33 4.83 -1.58 27.95
C VAL A 33 3.99 -1.06 29.11
N ALA A 34 3.28 -1.93 29.83
CA ALA A 34 2.55 -1.54 31.04
C ALA A 34 3.49 -1.00 32.12
N ASP A 35 4.62 -1.66 32.37
CA ASP A 35 5.63 -1.23 33.34
C ASP A 35 6.19 0.16 32.98
N TRP A 36 6.44 0.43 31.69
CA TRP A 36 6.87 1.74 31.23
C TRP A 36 5.79 2.82 31.43
N LEU A 37 4.52 2.50 31.15
CA LEU A 37 3.39 3.41 31.37
C LEU A 37 3.21 3.72 32.86
N ASP A 38 3.28 2.72 33.74
CA ASP A 38 3.22 2.91 35.19
C ASP A 38 4.39 3.78 35.69
N GLY A 39 5.57 3.60 35.11
CA GLY A 39 6.74 4.43 35.36
C GLY A 39 6.52 5.93 35.11
N GLN A 40 5.53 6.31 34.29
CA GLN A 40 5.20 7.71 34.04
C GLN A 40 4.70 8.45 35.28
N ALA A 41 4.23 7.72 36.30
CA ALA A 41 3.88 8.30 37.60
C ALA A 41 5.07 9.02 38.27
N SER A 42 6.30 8.59 37.99
CA SER A 42 7.52 9.25 38.50
C SER A 42 7.71 10.68 37.97
N TYR A 43 7.04 11.05 36.87
CA TYR A 43 7.02 12.41 36.31
C TYR A 43 5.81 13.23 36.78
N GLY A 44 5.05 12.76 37.78
CA GLY A 44 3.89 13.47 38.32
C GLY A 44 2.59 13.29 37.52
N MET A 45 2.55 12.30 36.62
CA MET A 45 1.33 11.89 35.92
C MET A 45 0.51 10.95 36.81
N THR A 46 -0.81 10.96 36.65
CA THR A 46 -1.69 9.95 37.26
C THR A 46 -1.91 8.84 36.28
N VAL A 47 -1.46 7.63 36.60
CA VAL A 47 -1.52 6.47 35.70
C VAL A 47 -2.47 5.44 36.29
N ASN A 48 -3.38 4.93 35.47
CA ASN A 48 -4.22 3.79 35.77
C ASN A 48 -4.23 2.88 34.54
N GLY A 49 -4.24 1.57 34.76
CA GLY A 49 -4.36 0.66 33.63
C GLY A 49 -4.62 -0.78 34.02
N LYS A 50 -4.78 -1.61 32.99
CA LYS A 50 -4.91 -3.06 33.12
C LYS A 50 -4.02 -3.74 32.09
N THR A 51 -3.42 -4.85 32.50
CA THR A 51 -2.66 -5.74 31.62
C THR A 51 -3.42 -7.05 31.49
N LEU A 52 -3.78 -7.40 30.26
CA LEU A 52 -4.51 -8.61 29.92
C LEU A 52 -3.60 -9.52 29.10
N THR A 53 -3.27 -10.68 29.64
CA THR A 53 -2.47 -11.68 28.91
C THR A 53 -3.05 -13.07 29.07
N ASP A 54 -2.79 -13.92 28.08
CA ASP A 54 -3.16 -15.33 28.11
C ASP A 54 -2.03 -16.21 28.66
N ARG A 55 -1.02 -15.61 29.28
CA ARG A 55 0.07 -16.33 29.95
C ARG A 55 -0.46 -17.11 31.16
N ASN A 56 0.24 -18.18 31.55
CA ASN A 56 -0.08 -19.01 32.73
C ASN A 56 -1.49 -19.64 32.69
N GLY A 57 -1.98 -19.96 31.49
CA GLY A 57 -3.31 -20.55 31.33
C GLY A 57 -4.46 -19.54 31.36
N GLY A 58 -4.15 -18.24 31.41
CA GLY A 58 -5.13 -17.18 31.19
C GLY A 58 -5.70 -17.19 29.78
N MET A 59 -6.69 -16.33 29.56
CA MET A 59 -7.38 -16.15 28.30
C MET A 59 -7.75 -14.69 28.18
N VAL A 60 -7.62 -14.13 26.99
CA VAL A 60 -8.05 -12.77 26.70
C VAL A 60 -9.18 -12.83 25.68
N THR A 61 -10.35 -12.36 26.07
CA THR A 61 -11.51 -12.22 25.19
C THR A 61 -11.75 -10.75 24.81
N VAL A 62 -12.52 -10.52 23.76
CA VAL A 62 -12.92 -9.16 23.34
C VAL A 62 -13.67 -8.45 24.45
N ARG A 63 -14.45 -9.20 25.24
CA ARG A 63 -15.18 -8.67 26.39
C ARG A 63 -14.25 -8.21 27.50
N ASP A 64 -13.20 -8.96 27.82
CA ASP A 64 -12.22 -8.56 28.84
C ASP A 64 -11.57 -7.23 28.48
N VAL A 65 -11.22 -7.06 27.20
CA VAL A 65 -10.65 -5.80 26.68
C VAL A 65 -11.69 -4.66 26.76
N GLN A 66 -12.94 -4.90 26.34
CA GLN A 66 -14.02 -3.90 26.43
C GLN A 66 -14.30 -3.45 27.87
N ASP A 67 -14.36 -4.39 28.81
CA ASP A 67 -14.62 -4.12 30.22
C ASP A 67 -13.44 -3.33 30.83
N ALA A 68 -12.21 -3.73 30.53
CA ALA A 68 -11.00 -3.01 30.95
C ALA A 68 -10.98 -1.57 30.43
N ILE A 69 -11.25 -1.36 29.14
CA ILE A 69 -11.33 -0.04 28.53
C ILE A 69 -12.44 0.78 29.17
N THR A 70 -13.62 0.20 29.36
CA THR A 70 -14.78 0.90 29.94
C THR A 70 -14.46 1.43 31.34
N GLU A 71 -13.70 0.67 32.14
CA GLU A 71 -13.21 1.14 33.42
C GLU A 71 -12.21 2.30 33.29
N GLN A 72 -11.27 2.25 32.34
CA GLN A 72 -10.35 3.35 32.10
C GLN A 72 -11.06 4.62 31.62
N VAL A 73 -12.05 4.49 30.73
CA VAL A 73 -12.83 5.62 30.20
C VAL A 73 -13.58 6.35 31.33
N LYS A 74 -14.09 5.64 32.35
CA LYS A 74 -14.77 6.26 33.50
C LYS A 74 -13.88 7.21 34.29
N LEU A 75 -12.56 7.01 34.24
CA LEU A 75 -11.57 7.87 34.90
C LEU A 75 -11.31 9.18 34.13
N GLN A 76 -11.88 9.32 32.92
CA GLN A 76 -11.70 10.47 32.04
C GLN A 76 -10.22 10.85 31.84
N PRO A 77 -9.39 9.93 31.32
CA PRO A 77 -7.99 10.23 31.11
C PRO A 77 -7.79 11.24 30.00
N ASP A 78 -6.68 11.98 30.05
CA ASP A 78 -6.25 12.87 28.96
C ASP A 78 -5.62 12.09 27.79
N ILE A 79 -5.16 10.87 28.07
CA ILE A 79 -4.74 9.88 27.06
C ILE A 79 -5.19 8.49 27.44
N LEU A 80 -5.81 7.78 26.50
CA LEU A 80 -6.05 6.34 26.59
C LEU A 80 -5.11 5.60 25.65
N VAL A 81 -4.26 4.73 26.20
CA VAL A 81 -3.35 3.89 25.43
C VAL A 81 -3.92 2.46 25.34
N LEU A 82 -4.16 1.98 24.12
CA LEU A 82 -4.43 0.58 23.84
C LEU A 82 -3.18 -0.01 23.19
N PHE A 83 -2.43 -0.81 23.94
CA PHE A 83 -1.31 -1.57 23.40
C PHE A 83 -1.77 -3.00 23.13
N PHE A 84 -1.43 -3.53 21.96
CA PHE A 84 -1.63 -4.92 21.62
C PHE A 84 -0.35 -5.52 21.04
N SER A 85 0.02 -6.70 21.52
CA SER A 85 0.99 -7.57 20.88
C SER A 85 0.39 -8.96 20.70
N GLY A 86 0.61 -9.56 19.53
CA GLY A 86 0.05 -10.87 19.20
C GLY A 86 -0.13 -11.07 17.69
N HIS A 87 -1.01 -11.99 17.33
CA HIS A 87 -1.35 -12.23 15.92
C HIS A 87 -2.27 -11.15 15.36
N GLY A 88 -2.05 -10.84 14.09
CA GLY A 88 -2.86 -9.89 13.33
C GLY A 88 -3.00 -10.33 11.89
N ILE A 89 -4.13 -9.98 11.29
CA ILE A 89 -4.50 -10.31 9.91
C ILE A 89 -5.10 -9.07 9.25
N ALA A 90 -4.95 -8.97 7.93
CA ALA A 90 -5.63 -7.96 7.12
C ALA A 90 -6.62 -8.65 6.18
N LYS A 91 -7.91 -8.34 6.29
CA LYS A 91 -8.94 -8.89 5.39
C LYS A 91 -9.03 -8.09 4.09
N SER A 92 -8.80 -6.78 4.18
CA SER A 92 -8.73 -5.86 3.06
C SER A 92 -7.91 -4.62 3.44
N GLY A 93 -7.68 -3.71 2.50
CA GLY A 93 -7.03 -2.43 2.77
C GLY A 93 -7.85 -1.57 3.73
N GLY A 94 -7.51 -1.62 5.03
CA GLY A 94 -8.24 -0.93 6.11
C GLY A 94 -9.18 -1.82 6.92
N ASP A 95 -9.14 -3.15 6.76
CA ASP A 95 -9.84 -4.09 7.63
C ASP A 95 -8.85 -5.01 8.36
N GLU A 96 -8.11 -4.42 9.29
CA GLU A 96 -7.16 -5.12 10.16
C GLU A 96 -7.82 -5.66 11.42
N GLN A 97 -7.51 -6.93 11.72
CA GLN A 97 -8.03 -7.67 12.86
C GLN A 97 -6.87 -8.12 13.75
N LEU A 98 -6.97 -7.87 15.05
CA LEU A 98 -6.07 -8.41 16.07
C LEU A 98 -6.71 -9.63 16.71
N VAL A 99 -6.05 -10.78 16.62
CA VAL A 99 -6.65 -12.08 16.95
C VAL A 99 -6.49 -12.36 18.45
N LEU A 100 -7.59 -12.68 19.14
CA LEU A 100 -7.61 -12.94 20.59
C LEU A 100 -7.60 -14.45 20.90
N SER A 101 -7.59 -14.78 22.20
CA SER A 101 -7.25 -16.13 22.65
C SER A 101 -8.21 -17.23 22.17
N GLU A 102 -9.49 -16.91 22.02
CA GLU A 102 -10.53 -17.88 21.64
C GLU A 102 -10.86 -17.88 20.14
N ALA A 103 -10.12 -17.14 19.32
CA ALA A 103 -10.44 -16.93 17.90
C ALA A 103 -10.62 -18.22 17.08
N GLY A 104 -9.87 -19.28 17.40
CA GLY A 104 -10.02 -20.58 16.74
C GLY A 104 -11.39 -21.26 16.97
N SER A 105 -12.07 -20.93 18.07
CA SER A 105 -13.41 -21.45 18.39
C SER A 105 -14.52 -20.43 18.19
N ARG A 106 -14.18 -19.14 18.27
CA ARG A 106 -15.11 -18.00 18.18
C ARG A 106 -14.52 -16.94 17.26
N PRO A 107 -14.88 -16.92 15.98
CA PRO A 107 -14.28 -16.00 15.00
C PRO A 107 -14.48 -14.51 15.32
N ASP A 108 -15.43 -14.16 16.18
CA ASP A 108 -15.64 -12.78 16.66
C ASP A 108 -14.71 -12.36 17.81
N GLU A 109 -13.87 -13.27 18.30
CA GLU A 109 -12.80 -13.00 19.29
C GLU A 109 -11.58 -12.37 18.60
N ALA A 110 -11.81 -11.17 18.09
CA ALA A 110 -10.79 -10.30 17.52
C ALA A 110 -11.14 -8.82 17.72
N ILE A 111 -10.14 -7.96 17.63
CA ILE A 111 -10.30 -6.50 17.66
C ILE A 111 -10.21 -5.97 16.24
N GLN A 112 -11.27 -5.32 15.76
CA GLN A 112 -11.24 -4.63 14.48
C GLN A 112 -10.68 -3.22 14.66
N ILE A 113 -9.51 -2.94 14.08
CA ILE A 113 -8.79 -1.69 14.33
C ILE A 113 -9.51 -0.48 13.75
N THR A 114 -10.03 -0.58 12.53
CA THR A 114 -10.74 0.54 11.90
C THR A 114 -12.01 0.93 12.69
N ALA A 115 -12.79 -0.05 13.15
CA ALA A 115 -13.96 0.21 13.99
C ALA A 115 -13.56 0.82 15.34
N THR A 116 -12.53 0.25 15.98
CA THR A 116 -11.93 0.79 17.21
C THR A 116 -11.47 2.23 17.04
N ARG A 117 -10.80 2.56 15.92
CA ARG A 117 -10.37 3.93 15.61
C ARG A 117 -11.55 4.88 15.50
N GLU A 118 -12.57 4.52 14.72
CA GLU A 118 -13.71 5.40 14.51
C GLU A 118 -14.48 5.65 15.81
N ASP A 119 -14.70 4.62 16.63
CA ASP A 119 -15.36 4.78 17.93
C ASP A 119 -14.51 5.59 18.92
N GLY A 120 -13.18 5.43 18.88
CA GLY A 120 -12.23 6.16 19.73
C GLY A 120 -12.33 7.68 19.60
N ARG A 121 -12.68 8.17 18.40
CA ARG A 121 -12.89 9.61 18.15
C ARG A 121 -14.07 10.19 18.93
N TYR A 122 -14.99 9.35 19.39
CA TYR A 122 -16.23 9.73 20.05
C TYR A 122 -16.27 9.28 21.53
N LEU A 123 -15.14 8.91 22.12
CA LEU A 123 -15.08 8.51 23.54
C LEU A 123 -15.15 9.68 24.52
N GLY A 124 -15.00 10.92 24.05
CA GLY A 124 -14.83 12.08 24.94
C GLY A 124 -13.43 12.18 25.57
N ILE A 125 -12.51 11.30 25.18
CA ILE A 125 -11.09 11.34 25.57
C ILE A 125 -10.32 12.18 24.55
N PRO A 126 -9.48 13.15 24.99
CA PRO A 126 -8.77 14.04 24.07
C PRO A 126 -7.82 13.31 23.10
N HIS A 127 -7.11 12.30 23.60
CA HIS A 127 -6.11 11.54 22.86
C HIS A 127 -6.26 10.03 23.09
N VAL A 128 -6.47 9.26 22.01
CA VAL A 128 -6.43 7.80 22.04
C VAL A 128 -5.22 7.37 21.23
N LEU A 129 -4.37 6.53 21.81
CA LEU A 129 -3.20 5.98 21.14
C LEU A 129 -3.37 4.47 21.05
N ILE A 130 -3.38 3.93 19.84
CA ILE A 130 -3.45 2.49 19.58
C ILE A 130 -2.07 2.05 19.06
N ILE A 131 -1.48 1.04 19.69
CA ILE A 131 -0.18 0.48 19.31
C ILE A 131 -0.40 -1.00 19.01
N CYS A 132 -0.09 -1.41 17.79
CA CYS A 132 -0.33 -2.76 17.28
C CYS A 132 1.00 -3.41 16.89
N ASP A 133 1.55 -4.26 17.75
CA ASP A 133 2.65 -5.16 17.41
C ASP A 133 2.12 -6.51 16.92
N ALA A 134 1.62 -6.49 15.69
CA ALA A 134 0.99 -7.63 15.04
C ALA A 134 1.24 -7.60 13.52
N CYS A 135 1.11 -8.77 12.88
CA CYS A 135 1.22 -8.87 11.43
C CYS A 135 0.04 -8.19 10.72
N ARG A 136 0.24 -7.81 9.46
CA ARG A 136 -0.81 -7.28 8.57
C ARG A 136 -0.86 -8.05 7.27
N ASN A 137 -0.61 -9.36 7.33
CA ASN A 137 -0.66 -10.24 6.18
C ASN A 137 -2.11 -10.32 5.66
N ALA A 138 -2.28 -10.17 4.36
CA ALA A 138 -3.56 -10.44 3.72
C ALA A 138 -3.90 -11.92 3.94
N ILE A 139 -5.16 -12.19 4.30
CA ILE A 139 -5.64 -13.55 4.49
C ILE A 139 -6.72 -13.88 3.47
N ASP A 140 -6.81 -15.17 3.15
CA ASP A 140 -7.90 -15.70 2.35
C ASP A 140 -9.21 -15.66 3.18
N PRO A 141 -10.26 -14.95 2.73
CA PRO A 141 -11.53 -14.80 3.44
C PRO A 141 -12.30 -16.11 3.70
N TYR A 142 -11.93 -17.23 3.08
CA TYR A 142 -12.65 -18.51 3.19
C TYR A 142 -11.97 -19.50 4.12
N THR A 143 -10.72 -19.20 4.52
CA THR A 143 -10.03 -19.93 5.58
C THR A 143 -10.67 -19.67 6.95
N GLU A 144 -10.35 -20.48 7.94
CA GLU A 144 -10.77 -20.24 9.34
C GLU A 144 -10.33 -18.85 9.83
N LEU A 145 -9.15 -18.39 9.42
CA LEU A 145 -8.67 -17.03 9.65
C LEU A 145 -9.53 -15.99 8.91
N GLY A 146 -9.96 -16.29 7.69
CA GLY A 146 -10.83 -15.42 6.89
C GLY A 146 -12.19 -15.13 7.53
N ARG A 147 -12.68 -16.09 8.32
CA ARG A 147 -13.91 -15.97 9.09
C ARG A 147 -13.77 -15.09 10.33
N VAL A 148 -12.53 -14.83 10.79
CA VAL A 148 -12.31 -13.92 11.90
C VAL A 148 -12.90 -12.57 11.56
N ASN A 149 -13.78 -12.08 12.42
CA ASN A 149 -14.49 -10.83 12.23
C ASN A 149 -14.63 -10.14 13.57
N GLY A 150 -13.57 -9.43 13.94
CA GLY A 150 -13.49 -8.73 15.19
C GLY A 150 -14.46 -7.56 15.27
N ARG A 151 -14.46 -6.94 16.44
CA ARG A 151 -15.36 -5.85 16.77
C ARG A 151 -14.56 -4.70 17.35
N SER A 152 -15.17 -3.52 17.41
CA SER A 152 -14.60 -2.42 18.18
C SER A 152 -14.54 -2.79 19.65
N VAL A 153 -13.39 -2.54 20.29
CA VAL A 153 -13.26 -2.64 21.75
C VAL A 153 -13.65 -1.35 22.48
N LEU A 154 -14.00 -0.31 21.73
CA LEU A 154 -14.44 0.98 22.26
C LEU A 154 -15.96 1.09 22.09
N THR A 155 -16.67 1.47 23.15
CA THR A 155 -18.09 1.79 23.02
C THR A 155 -18.23 3.26 22.66
N ARG A 156 -18.79 3.52 21.47
CA ARG A 156 -19.02 4.88 20.98
C ARG A 156 -19.84 5.71 21.98
N GLY A 157 -19.30 6.87 22.38
CA GLY A 157 -20.04 7.83 23.20
C GLY A 157 -21.11 8.60 22.41
N PRO A 158 -21.92 9.44 23.09
CA PRO A 158 -22.93 10.27 22.45
C PRO A 158 -22.31 11.18 21.37
N VAL A 159 -22.89 11.16 20.16
CA VAL A 159 -22.34 11.86 18.98
C VAL A 159 -22.66 13.36 18.97
N ALA A 160 -23.68 13.79 19.72
CA ALA A 160 -24.19 15.17 19.64
C ALA A 160 -23.31 16.18 20.38
N GLY A 161 -22.71 17.11 19.63
CA GLY A 161 -22.05 18.33 20.17
C GLY A 161 -20.66 18.15 20.77
N GLY A 162 -20.17 16.92 20.92
CA GLY A 162 -18.84 16.64 21.48
C GLY A 162 -17.70 16.92 20.49
N GLN A 163 -16.61 17.52 20.97
CA GLN A 163 -15.37 17.65 20.19
C GLN A 163 -14.76 16.25 19.99
N LYS A 164 -14.48 15.89 18.74
CA LYS A 164 -13.86 14.59 18.42
C LYS A 164 -12.44 14.53 19.00
N GLY A 165 -12.14 13.45 19.71
CA GLY A 165 -10.78 13.12 20.15
C GLY A 165 -9.84 12.88 18.96
N LYS A 166 -8.54 12.97 19.23
CA LYS A 166 -7.50 12.55 18.29
C LYS A 166 -7.19 11.08 18.53
N VAL A 167 -7.06 10.33 17.44
CA VAL A 167 -6.69 8.92 17.48
C VAL A 167 -5.42 8.75 16.69
N ASP A 168 -4.38 8.27 17.35
CA ASP A 168 -3.11 7.92 16.74
C ASP A 168 -2.97 6.40 16.70
N ILE A 169 -2.43 5.86 15.61
CA ILE A 169 -2.20 4.41 15.45
C ILE A 169 -0.77 4.15 15.03
N PHE A 170 -0.11 3.23 15.74
CA PHE A 170 1.24 2.77 15.49
C PHE A 170 1.15 1.30 15.10
N TYR A 171 1.37 0.97 13.83
CA TYR A 171 1.50 -0.40 13.37
C TYR A 171 2.97 -0.81 13.33
N ALA A 172 3.27 -1.99 13.85
CA ALA A 172 4.60 -2.56 13.77
C ALA A 172 5.06 -2.86 12.33
N THR A 173 4.11 -3.02 11.40
CA THR A 173 4.39 -3.27 9.98
C THR A 173 3.48 -2.48 9.04
N GLU A 174 3.91 -2.32 7.80
CA GLU A 174 3.08 -1.93 6.66
C GLU A 174 2.08 -3.05 6.33
N ALA A 175 1.07 -2.72 5.52
CA ALA A 175 0.14 -3.71 5.00
C ALA A 175 0.89 -4.80 4.22
N SER A 176 0.45 -6.05 4.37
CA SER A 176 1.05 -7.25 3.78
C SER A 176 2.44 -7.63 4.32
N GLN A 177 2.92 -7.02 5.40
CA GLN A 177 4.14 -7.43 6.09
C GLN A 177 3.87 -8.22 7.38
N THR A 178 4.87 -8.97 7.81
CA THR A 178 4.85 -9.82 9.00
C THR A 178 5.64 -9.15 10.13
N ALA A 179 5.02 -8.95 11.29
CA ALA A 179 5.72 -8.55 12.50
C ALA A 179 6.54 -9.74 13.01
N LYS A 180 7.81 -9.52 13.34
CA LYS A 180 8.72 -10.61 13.74
C LYS A 180 9.13 -10.50 15.20
N GLU A 181 9.27 -11.66 15.83
CA GLU A 181 9.97 -11.82 17.10
C GLU A 181 11.45 -12.14 16.84
N SER A 182 12.35 -11.47 17.55
CA SER A 182 13.77 -11.79 17.63
C SER A 182 14.09 -12.23 19.05
N SER A 183 14.62 -13.46 19.21
CA SER A 183 14.92 -14.03 20.53
C SER A 183 13.72 -14.09 21.50
N GLY A 184 12.49 -14.16 20.96
CA GLY A 184 11.26 -14.18 21.76
C GLY A 184 10.71 -12.81 22.15
N GLU A 185 11.21 -11.72 21.57
CA GLU A 185 10.66 -10.37 21.75
C GLU A 185 10.29 -9.76 20.39
N GLY A 186 9.16 -9.06 20.29
CA GLY A 186 8.77 -8.35 19.08
C GLY A 186 9.77 -7.25 18.71
N VAL A 187 10.30 -7.26 17.48
CA VAL A 187 11.31 -6.28 17.03
C VAL A 187 10.82 -4.85 17.17
N PHE A 188 9.54 -4.60 16.86
CA PHE A 188 8.94 -3.28 17.00
C PHE A 188 8.82 -2.88 18.47
N THR A 189 8.23 -3.72 19.32
CA THR A 189 8.10 -3.45 20.76
C THR A 189 9.46 -3.22 21.41
N GLN A 190 10.49 -3.98 21.04
CA GLN A 190 11.85 -3.78 21.55
C GLN A 190 12.37 -2.38 21.21
N VAL A 191 12.34 -2.00 19.93
CA VAL A 191 12.83 -0.67 19.49
C VAL A 191 12.00 0.45 20.11
N LEU A 192 10.68 0.27 20.22
CA LEU A 192 9.77 1.20 20.88
C LEU A 192 10.17 1.41 22.35
N LEU A 193 10.30 0.34 23.12
CA LEU A 193 10.65 0.42 24.55
C LEU A 193 12.04 0.99 24.78
N GLU A 194 13.05 0.57 24.01
CA GLU A 194 14.40 1.14 24.07
C GLU A 194 14.36 2.65 23.85
N THR A 195 13.57 3.10 22.86
CA THR A 195 13.38 4.52 22.55
C THR A 195 12.61 5.26 23.64
N LEU A 196 11.58 4.67 24.21
CA LEU A 196 10.76 5.31 25.25
C LEU A 196 11.49 5.41 26.60
N LEU A 197 12.34 4.44 26.93
CA LEU A 197 13.15 4.44 28.14
C LEU A 197 14.38 5.34 28.03
N GLN A 198 15.02 5.37 26.85
CA GLN A 198 16.21 6.17 26.58
C GLN A 198 16.07 6.90 25.23
N PRO A 199 15.25 7.97 25.17
CA PRO A 199 14.99 8.68 23.93
C PRO A 199 16.27 9.21 23.28
N PRO A 200 16.53 8.85 22.01
CA PRO A 200 17.61 9.41 21.22
C PRO A 200 17.38 10.90 20.92
N GLU A 201 18.43 11.54 20.41
CA GLU A 201 18.35 12.94 19.98
C GLU A 201 17.23 13.14 18.95
N GLY A 202 16.44 14.20 19.15
CA GLY A 202 15.32 14.56 18.27
C GLY A 202 14.00 13.85 18.56
N VAL A 203 13.97 12.85 19.45
CA VAL A 203 12.71 12.18 19.85
C VAL A 203 11.94 13.00 20.89
N CYS A 204 12.65 13.70 21.78
CA CYS A 204 12.03 14.52 22.81
C CYS A 204 11.89 15.99 22.41
N GLU A 205 10.88 16.65 22.97
CA GLU A 205 10.71 18.10 22.91
C GLU A 205 10.62 18.69 24.33
N THR A 206 11.21 19.87 24.53
CA THR A 206 11.03 20.63 25.78
C THR A 206 9.90 21.61 25.62
N TRP A 207 8.86 21.45 26.44
CA TRP A 207 7.68 22.30 26.43
C TRP A 207 7.62 23.13 27.72
N PRO A 208 7.38 24.46 27.66
CA PRO A 208 7.37 25.33 28.84
C PRO A 208 6.42 24.90 29.97
N GLU A 209 5.38 24.15 29.62
CA GLU A 209 4.35 23.67 30.55
C GLU A 209 4.81 22.45 31.38
N PHE A 210 5.92 21.81 31.00
CA PHE A 210 6.39 20.56 31.59
C PHE A 210 7.82 20.71 32.10
N SER A 211 8.08 20.19 33.30
CA SER A 211 9.41 20.22 33.93
C SER A 211 10.38 19.20 33.32
N SER A 212 9.87 18.20 32.60
CA SER A 212 10.67 17.19 31.92
C SER A 212 10.32 17.17 30.43
N PRO A 213 11.24 16.70 29.57
CA PRO A 213 10.99 16.59 28.15
C PRO A 213 9.83 15.64 27.86
N VAL A 214 9.00 15.99 26.89
CA VAL A 214 7.91 15.14 26.40
C VAL A 214 8.38 14.33 25.19
N ILE A 215 7.70 13.22 24.91
CA ILE A 215 7.87 12.38 23.72
C ILE A 215 6.62 12.55 22.85
N PRO A 216 6.61 13.46 21.87
CA PRO A 216 5.53 13.57 20.91
C PRO A 216 5.39 12.34 20.01
N ALA A 217 4.19 12.09 19.51
CA ALA A 217 3.95 10.97 18.59
C ALA A 217 4.68 11.14 17.25
N TRP A 218 4.78 12.36 16.73
CA TRP A 218 5.38 12.64 15.41
C TRP A 218 6.91 12.52 15.41
N THR A 219 7.59 12.93 16.47
CA THR A 219 9.04 12.74 16.59
C THR A 219 9.39 11.27 16.83
N LEU A 220 8.52 10.54 17.54
CA LEU A 220 8.64 9.10 17.72
C LEU A 220 8.45 8.34 16.39
N GLU A 221 7.44 8.69 15.59
CA GLU A 221 7.23 8.16 14.22
C GLU A 221 8.50 8.32 13.36
N ASP A 222 9.06 9.54 13.28
CA ASP A 222 10.25 9.84 12.48
C ASP A 222 11.45 8.97 12.85
N TYR A 223 11.58 8.60 14.13
CA TYR A 223 12.63 7.73 14.61
C TYR A 223 12.35 6.25 14.32
N LEU A 224 11.13 5.78 14.63
CA LEU A 224 10.75 4.39 14.46
C LEU A 224 10.76 3.96 12.99
N LEU A 225 10.35 4.83 12.05
CA LEU A 225 10.44 4.61 10.60
C LEU A 225 11.87 4.30 10.13
N LYS A 226 12.89 4.78 10.85
CA LYS A 226 14.30 4.57 10.52
C LYS A 226 14.89 3.37 11.25
N GLU A 227 14.64 3.26 12.55
CA GLU A 227 15.35 2.27 13.38
C GLU A 227 14.73 0.88 13.30
N VAL A 228 13.41 0.75 13.15
CA VAL A 228 12.74 -0.56 13.07
C VAL A 228 13.21 -1.36 11.84
N PRO A 229 13.19 -0.83 10.59
CA PRO A 229 13.70 -1.58 9.44
C PRO A 229 15.18 -1.94 9.56
N LYS A 230 15.98 -1.07 10.19
CA LYS A 230 17.40 -1.30 10.43
C LYS A 230 17.62 -2.45 11.43
N ARG A 231 16.79 -2.55 12.47
CA ARG A 231 16.86 -3.64 13.46
C ARG A 231 16.34 -4.95 12.87
N ALA A 232 15.24 -4.90 12.12
CA ALA A 232 14.67 -6.04 11.41
C ALA A 232 15.67 -6.67 10.43
N ARG A 233 16.34 -5.86 9.60
CA ARG A 233 17.37 -6.37 8.67
C ARG A 233 18.53 -7.08 9.37
N LYS A 234 18.91 -6.63 10.58
CA LYS A 234 19.94 -7.31 11.39
C LYS A 234 19.48 -8.66 11.92
N ALA A 235 18.17 -8.84 12.08
CA ALA A 235 17.54 -10.11 12.44
C ALA A 235 17.13 -10.93 11.19
N CYS A 236 17.66 -10.59 10.01
CA CYS A 236 17.35 -11.22 8.72
C CYS A 236 15.85 -11.19 8.37
N SER A 237 15.15 -10.12 8.76
CA SER A 237 13.74 -9.90 8.44
C SER A 237 13.50 -8.55 7.76
N GLU A 238 12.37 -8.46 7.06
CA GLU A 238 11.85 -7.20 6.52
C GLU A 238 10.63 -6.78 7.33
N GLN A 239 10.71 -5.60 7.93
CA GLN A 239 9.65 -5.03 8.74
C GLN A 239 9.78 -3.51 8.71
N THR A 240 8.77 -2.84 8.15
CA THR A 240 8.67 -1.38 8.08
C THR A 240 7.42 -0.96 8.82
N PRO A 241 7.50 -0.13 9.88
CA PRO A 241 6.31 0.28 10.62
C PRO A 241 5.48 1.29 9.82
N ASP A 242 4.18 1.38 10.15
CA ASP A 242 3.22 2.29 9.52
C ASP A 242 2.45 3.08 10.60
N PHE A 243 2.13 4.34 10.33
CA PHE A 243 1.61 5.26 11.34
C PHE A 243 0.44 6.08 10.80
N ILE A 244 -0.57 6.27 11.66
CA ILE A 244 -1.70 7.18 11.40
C ILE A 244 -1.73 8.19 12.55
N LEU A 245 -1.14 9.37 12.35
CA LEU A 245 -1.10 10.40 13.39
C LEU A 245 -2.07 11.54 13.13
N THR A 246 -2.88 11.85 14.14
CA THR A 246 -3.81 12.99 14.16
C THR A 246 -3.55 13.95 15.32
N SER A 247 -2.80 13.53 16.34
CA SER A 247 -2.41 14.34 17.49
C SER A 247 -1.37 15.41 17.11
N ARG A 248 -1.40 16.53 17.84
CA ARG A 248 -0.47 17.67 17.76
C ARG A 248 -0.38 18.28 19.15
N ARG A 249 0.54 19.22 19.39
CA ARG A 249 0.63 19.95 20.66
C ARG A 249 -0.78 20.43 21.10
N PRO A 250 -1.17 20.22 22.37
CA PRO A 250 -0.37 19.76 23.51
C PRO A 250 -0.38 18.23 23.76
N MET A 251 -0.69 17.39 22.78
CA MET A 251 -0.70 15.93 22.96
C MET A 251 0.67 15.31 22.73
N PHE A 252 1.07 14.41 23.64
CA PHE A 252 2.29 13.61 23.59
C PHE A 252 2.05 12.19 24.13
N VAL A 253 2.99 11.27 23.93
CA VAL A 253 2.90 9.86 24.32
C VAL A 253 3.29 9.68 25.79
N GLY A 254 4.44 10.21 26.20
CA GLY A 254 4.94 10.13 27.58
C GLY A 254 6.03 11.16 27.85
N MET A 255 6.54 11.15 29.08
CA MET A 255 7.64 11.97 29.55
C MET A 255 8.95 11.17 29.51
N ALA A 256 10.07 11.89 29.36
CA ALA A 256 11.41 11.32 29.35
C ALA A 256 12.24 11.82 30.55
N ALA A 257 13.24 11.05 30.96
CA ALA A 257 14.18 11.47 31.99
C ALA A 257 15.07 12.64 31.49
N ASP A 258 15.32 13.63 32.35
CA ASP A 258 16.19 14.79 32.06
C ASP A 258 17.60 14.42 31.59
N THR A 259 18.09 13.24 31.97
CA THR A 259 19.39 12.73 31.50
C THR A 259 19.44 12.51 29.98
N ALA A 260 18.28 12.32 29.33
CA ALA A 260 18.20 12.23 27.88
C ALA A 260 18.60 13.54 27.19
N VAL A 261 18.32 14.70 27.81
CA VAL A 261 18.66 16.03 27.27
C VAL A 261 20.08 16.47 27.62
N LYS A 262 20.66 15.99 28.73
CA LYS A 262 22.04 16.34 29.12
C LYS A 262 23.12 15.62 28.31
N ASN A 263 22.78 14.54 27.59
CA ASN A 263 23.70 13.87 26.66
C ASN A 263 23.85 14.58 25.31
N ILE A 264 23.20 15.72 25.11
CA ILE A 264 23.30 16.54 23.89
C ILE A 264 24.68 17.23 23.75
N THR A 265 25.50 17.27 24.80
CA THR A 265 26.80 17.98 24.77
C THR A 265 28.04 17.12 24.93
N ASN A 266 27.92 15.81 25.23
CA ASN A 266 29.09 14.93 25.33
C ASN A 266 28.78 13.50 24.87
N PRO A 267 29.57 12.94 23.94
CA PRO A 267 29.43 11.53 23.56
C PRO A 267 29.87 10.64 24.74
N VAL A 268 28.92 9.93 25.35
CA VAL A 268 29.21 8.96 26.42
C VAL A 268 29.75 7.66 25.79
N PRO A 269 30.84 7.07 26.32
CA PRO A 269 31.33 5.78 25.86
C PRO A 269 30.32 4.69 26.21
N ARG A 270 29.88 3.92 25.21
CA ARG A 270 28.99 2.76 25.41
C ARG A 270 29.68 1.74 26.32
N LYS A 271 29.12 1.49 27.50
CA LYS A 271 29.51 0.36 28.34
C LYS A 271 28.97 -0.91 27.70
N LYS A 272 29.87 -1.80 27.24
CA LYS A 272 29.50 -3.15 26.76
C LYS A 272 28.80 -3.89 27.90
N ILE A 273 27.55 -4.28 27.68
CA ILE A 273 26.89 -5.32 28.47
C ILE A 273 27.48 -6.65 27.99
N THR A 274 28.15 -7.38 28.89
CA THR A 274 28.74 -8.69 28.58
C THR A 274 27.65 -9.76 28.72
N LEU A 275 27.24 -10.35 27.60
CA LEU A 275 26.43 -11.58 27.59
C LEU A 275 27.34 -12.81 27.68
N PRO A 276 26.87 -13.93 28.26
CA PRO A 276 27.62 -15.18 28.31
C PRO A 276 27.87 -15.74 26.91
N ALA A 277 29.07 -16.31 26.71
CA ALA A 277 29.59 -16.73 25.42
C ALA A 277 28.80 -17.88 24.79
N VAL A 278 28.43 -17.69 23.52
CA VAL A 278 27.96 -18.73 22.59
C VAL A 278 29.19 -19.33 21.90
N PRO A 279 29.29 -20.65 21.68
CA PRO A 279 30.45 -21.24 21.02
C PRO A 279 30.55 -20.80 19.55
N GLU A 280 31.77 -20.46 19.14
CA GLU A 280 32.13 -19.96 17.81
C GLU A 280 31.90 -21.01 16.69
N GLN A 281 31.38 -20.54 15.56
CA GLN A 281 31.51 -21.19 14.24
C GLN A 281 32.25 -20.23 13.29
N PRO A 282 32.96 -20.77 12.27
CA PRO A 282 34.09 -20.08 11.64
C PRO A 282 33.68 -19.00 10.64
N ASP A 283 34.47 -17.94 10.63
CA ASP A 283 34.44 -16.80 9.72
C ASP A 283 34.82 -17.18 8.29
N ASP A 284 34.09 -16.64 7.31
CA ASP A 284 34.61 -16.28 5.98
C ASP A 284 33.61 -15.37 5.25
N VAL A 285 33.75 -14.05 5.37
CA VAL A 285 33.44 -13.10 4.27
C VAL A 285 34.31 -11.84 4.42
N VAL A 286 35.14 -11.60 3.41
CA VAL A 286 36.02 -10.44 3.23
C VAL A 286 35.20 -9.19 2.87
N ALA A 287 35.39 -8.10 3.62
CA ALA A 287 34.87 -6.77 3.30
C ALA A 287 35.94 -5.94 2.56
N TYR A 288 35.53 -5.28 1.46
CA TYR A 288 36.36 -4.29 0.78
C TYR A 288 36.05 -2.88 1.30
N GLU A 289 37.11 -2.18 1.72
CA GLU A 289 37.14 -0.77 2.12
C GLU A 289 37.57 0.10 0.93
N ILE A 290 36.90 1.24 0.69
CA ILE A 290 37.51 2.38 -0.02
C ILE A 290 37.12 3.68 0.70
N SER A 291 38.14 4.50 0.94
CA SER A 291 38.18 5.67 1.81
C SER A 291 38.37 7.00 1.05
N ARG A 292 37.76 8.08 1.57
CA ARG A 292 38.12 9.54 1.55
C ARG A 292 38.10 10.28 0.19
N GLY A 293 37.78 11.58 0.07
CA GLY A 293 37.48 12.69 0.99
C GLY A 293 36.96 13.91 0.19
N ILE A 294 36.47 15.00 0.81
CA ILE A 294 37.13 16.33 0.89
C ILE A 294 36.26 17.29 1.74
N SER A 295 36.96 18.27 2.30
CA SER A 295 36.75 19.28 3.36
C SER A 295 35.58 20.29 3.30
N SER A 296 35.34 20.87 4.49
CA SER A 296 34.29 21.82 4.94
C SER A 296 34.71 23.32 4.78
N PRO A 297 33.99 24.35 5.31
CA PRO A 297 32.96 25.15 4.63
C PRO A 297 33.24 26.69 4.57
N MET A 298 32.45 27.44 3.80
CA MET A 298 32.34 28.92 3.91
C MET A 298 30.91 29.34 4.29
N ALA A 299 30.81 30.26 5.25
CA ALA A 299 29.57 30.78 5.82
C ALA A 299 28.90 31.83 4.92
N ILE A 300 27.59 31.70 4.71
CA ILE A 300 26.74 32.73 4.09
C ILE A 300 25.57 33.04 5.05
N THR A 301 25.30 34.32 5.25
CA THR A 301 24.29 34.81 6.20
C THR A 301 22.84 34.59 5.72
N PRO A 302 21.86 34.49 6.65
CA PRO A 302 20.51 33.97 6.35
C PRO A 302 19.69 34.79 5.35
N LYS A 303 19.98 36.10 5.22
CA LYS A 303 19.23 36.99 4.30
C LYS A 303 19.68 36.89 2.84
N ALA A 304 20.92 36.47 2.57
CA ALA A 304 21.40 36.23 1.20
C ALA A 304 20.94 34.85 0.68
N ALA A 305 20.84 33.84 1.55
CA ALA A 305 20.36 32.50 1.20
C ALA A 305 18.89 32.47 0.76
N ALA A 306 18.01 33.26 1.39
CA ALA A 306 16.58 33.29 1.06
C ALA A 306 16.26 33.96 -0.30
N SER A 307 17.06 34.94 -0.72
CA SER A 307 16.92 35.61 -2.02
C SER A 307 17.49 34.77 -3.17
N LEU A 308 18.61 34.08 -2.93
CA LEU A 308 19.21 33.15 -3.89
C LEU A 308 18.33 31.91 -4.09
N MET A 309 17.73 31.36 -3.02
CA MET A 309 16.85 30.20 -3.13
C MET A 309 15.52 30.48 -3.84
N ARG A 310 14.95 31.69 -3.76
CA ARG A 310 13.73 32.01 -4.53
C ARG A 310 13.96 32.19 -6.02
N LYS A 311 15.17 32.59 -6.45
CA LYS A 311 15.52 32.70 -7.88
C LYS A 311 16.14 31.42 -8.45
N GLN A 312 16.75 30.55 -7.63
CA GLN A 312 17.29 29.26 -8.05
C GLN A 312 16.28 28.11 -8.00
N ALA A 313 15.26 28.15 -7.12
CA ALA A 313 14.24 27.09 -7.05
C ALA A 313 13.29 27.02 -8.26
N PHE A 314 13.24 28.07 -9.10
CA PHE A 314 12.44 28.06 -10.33
C PHE A 314 13.26 27.74 -11.60
N LYS A 315 14.57 27.50 -11.48
CA LYS A 315 15.45 27.25 -12.64
C LYS A 315 16.34 26.01 -12.53
N ALA A 316 16.25 25.22 -11.45
CA ALA A 316 17.01 23.98 -11.29
C ALA A 316 16.22 22.91 -10.51
N SER A 317 15.39 22.14 -11.22
CA SER A 317 15.15 20.71 -10.96
C SER A 317 14.47 20.04 -12.16
N MET A 318 15.04 20.24 -13.34
CA MET A 318 15.11 19.15 -14.32
C MET A 318 16.48 18.50 -14.10
N PRO A 319 16.61 17.18 -13.99
CA PRO A 319 17.92 16.57 -14.05
C PRO A 319 18.49 16.89 -15.44
N THR A 320 19.56 17.69 -15.48
CA THR A 320 20.44 17.75 -16.65
C THR A 320 20.88 16.32 -16.94
N ILE A 321 20.34 15.79 -18.04
CA ILE A 321 20.79 14.56 -18.67
C ILE A 321 22.31 14.64 -18.77
N ASP A 322 22.99 13.59 -18.32
CA ASP A 322 24.44 13.47 -18.37
C ASP A 322 24.95 13.85 -19.77
N PRO A 323 25.84 14.85 -19.92
CA PRO A 323 26.43 15.23 -21.20
C PRO A 323 27.12 14.06 -21.91
N TRP A 324 27.57 13.03 -21.17
CA TRP A 324 28.08 11.77 -21.71
C TRP A 324 26.97 10.92 -22.35
N LEU A 325 25.79 10.79 -21.71
CA LEU A 325 24.60 10.15 -22.32
C LEU A 325 24.12 10.92 -23.56
N LEU A 326 24.12 12.25 -23.50
CA LEU A 326 23.82 13.12 -24.65
C LEU A 326 24.88 13.04 -25.74
N SER A 327 26.15 12.75 -25.41
CA SER A 327 27.21 12.52 -26.39
C SER A 327 27.11 11.16 -27.07
N MET A 328 26.65 10.12 -26.35
CA MET A 328 26.33 8.81 -26.93
C MET A 328 25.10 8.88 -27.83
N ALA A 329 24.12 9.73 -27.51
CA ALA A 329 22.98 10.01 -28.39
C ALA A 329 23.37 10.87 -29.62
N ARG A 330 24.43 11.69 -29.53
CA ARG A 330 24.88 12.61 -30.61
C ARG A 330 25.91 12.01 -31.57
N LYS A 331 26.63 10.96 -31.18
CA LYS A 331 27.53 10.23 -32.07
C LYS A 331 26.84 8.95 -32.50
N GLY A 332 26.35 8.94 -33.74
CA GLY A 332 25.72 7.78 -34.34
C GLY A 332 26.67 6.59 -34.37
N ASP A 333 26.49 5.66 -33.44
CA ASP A 333 26.90 4.27 -33.64
C ASP A 333 25.68 3.51 -34.18
N GLY A 334 25.84 3.02 -35.42
CA GLY A 334 24.83 2.32 -36.22
C GLY A 334 24.09 1.12 -35.62
N PRO A 335 24.52 0.42 -34.55
CA PRO A 335 23.82 -0.78 -34.09
C PRO A 335 22.39 -0.53 -33.57
N PHE A 336 22.11 0.63 -32.96
CA PHE A 336 20.80 0.92 -32.34
C PHE A 336 19.76 1.39 -33.37
N ARG A 337 20.20 2.08 -34.42
CA ARG A 337 19.34 2.54 -35.52
C ARG A 337 19.03 1.40 -36.50
N ASP A 338 20.03 0.58 -36.82
CA ASP A 338 19.87 -0.58 -37.70
C ASP A 338 19.02 -1.70 -37.05
N GLN A 339 18.99 -1.82 -35.71
CA GLN A 339 18.08 -2.74 -34.99
C GLN A 339 16.61 -2.29 -35.00
N ILE A 340 16.35 -0.98 -35.08
CA ILE A 340 14.99 -0.43 -35.18
C ILE A 340 14.52 -0.47 -36.65
N GLU A 341 15.40 -0.19 -37.61
CA GLU A 341 15.08 -0.10 -39.04
C GLU A 341 15.02 -1.48 -39.75
N ALA A 342 15.81 -2.48 -39.36
CA ALA A 342 15.84 -3.80 -40.04
C ALA A 342 14.68 -4.77 -39.70
N GLN A 343 13.70 -4.37 -38.87
CA GLN A 343 12.63 -5.27 -38.38
C GLN A 343 11.19 -4.82 -38.66
N LEU A 344 10.97 -3.80 -39.49
CA LEU A 344 9.62 -3.37 -39.87
C LEU A 344 9.40 -3.47 -41.38
N PRO A 345 8.64 -4.47 -41.83
CA PRO A 345 7.69 -4.27 -42.89
C PRO A 345 6.32 -4.77 -42.42
N PHE A 346 5.52 -3.95 -41.71
CA PHE A 346 4.14 -4.34 -41.40
C PHE A 346 3.16 -3.18 -41.58
N SER A 347 2.31 -3.37 -42.58
CA SER A 347 1.19 -2.54 -43.01
C SER A 347 0.02 -2.57 -42.01
N VAL A 348 -0.62 -1.40 -41.87
CA VAL A 348 -2.03 -1.08 -41.55
C VAL A 348 -2.89 -2.23 -40.97
N GLY A 349 -3.32 -2.08 -39.71
CA GLY A 349 -4.40 -2.90 -39.11
C GLY A 349 -4.17 -3.46 -37.70
N VAL A 350 -3.28 -2.89 -36.87
CA VAL A 350 -2.99 -3.43 -35.52
C VAL A 350 -3.91 -2.79 -34.47
N ASN A 351 -4.79 -3.57 -33.85
CA ASN A 351 -5.79 -3.02 -32.93
C ASN A 351 -5.39 -3.06 -31.43
N CYS A 352 -4.49 -3.94 -30.98
CA CYS A 352 -3.93 -3.87 -29.62
C CYS A 352 -2.51 -4.47 -29.54
N THR A 353 -1.61 -3.90 -28.73
CA THR A 353 -0.23 -4.42 -28.57
C THR A 353 0.22 -4.35 -27.12
N TYR A 354 0.83 -5.42 -26.61
CA TYR A 354 1.38 -5.51 -25.26
C TYR A 354 2.91 -5.70 -25.26
N LEU A 355 3.63 -4.85 -24.52
CA LEU A 355 5.04 -5.08 -24.20
C LEU A 355 5.16 -5.61 -22.78
N ILE A 356 5.59 -6.86 -22.61
CA ILE A 356 5.81 -7.48 -21.29
C ILE A 356 7.30 -7.50 -20.99
N LYS A 357 7.71 -6.76 -19.98
CA LYS A 357 9.11 -6.61 -19.58
C LYS A 357 9.46 -7.59 -18.45
N LEU A 358 10.72 -8.05 -18.46
CA LEU A 358 11.38 -8.75 -17.35
C LEU A 358 10.79 -10.12 -16.98
N VAL A 359 10.14 -10.83 -17.91
CA VAL A 359 9.57 -12.17 -17.65
C VAL A 359 9.65 -13.07 -18.87
N GLU A 360 9.83 -14.37 -18.62
CA GLU A 360 9.69 -15.40 -19.63
C GLU A 360 8.23 -15.87 -19.73
N ILE A 361 7.61 -15.60 -20.89
CA ILE A 361 6.27 -16.10 -21.20
C ILE A 361 6.38 -17.57 -21.61
N GLU A 362 5.55 -18.40 -21.00
CA GLU A 362 5.38 -19.80 -21.39
C GLU A 362 4.40 -19.92 -22.54
N ASP A 363 3.20 -19.34 -22.38
CA ASP A 363 2.13 -19.40 -23.38
C ASP A 363 1.16 -18.22 -23.22
N VAL A 364 0.35 -17.97 -24.24
CA VAL A 364 -0.74 -17.00 -24.21
C VAL A 364 -1.98 -17.65 -24.76
N LEU A 365 -3.02 -17.73 -23.93
CA LEU A 365 -4.32 -18.27 -24.33
C LEU A 365 -5.22 -17.13 -24.80
N TYR A 366 -5.86 -17.36 -25.94
CA TYR A 366 -6.77 -16.42 -26.58
C TYR A 366 -7.75 -17.18 -27.47
N ASP A 367 -8.87 -16.54 -27.83
CA ASP A 367 -9.80 -17.10 -28.81
C ASP A 367 -9.23 -16.98 -30.23
N LYS A 368 -8.75 -18.10 -30.77
CA LYS A 368 -8.17 -18.20 -32.12
C LYS A 368 -9.16 -17.88 -33.25
N ASN A 369 -10.46 -17.93 -32.98
CA ASN A 369 -11.47 -17.55 -33.98
C ASN A 369 -11.63 -16.03 -34.08
N GLN A 370 -11.09 -15.28 -33.11
CA GLN A 370 -11.32 -13.84 -32.98
C GLN A 370 -10.04 -13.00 -32.94
N LEU A 371 -8.94 -13.58 -32.48
CA LEU A 371 -7.66 -12.89 -32.33
C LEU A 371 -6.56 -13.65 -33.10
N ASP A 372 -5.72 -12.87 -33.76
CA ASP A 372 -4.46 -13.29 -34.36
C ASP A 372 -3.33 -12.92 -33.41
N PHE A 373 -2.40 -13.84 -33.21
CA PHE A 373 -1.38 -13.72 -32.19
C PHE A 373 0.01 -13.81 -32.77
N GLY A 374 0.83 -12.80 -32.48
CA GLY A 374 2.24 -12.79 -32.77
C GLY A 374 3.07 -12.61 -31.50
N LEU A 375 3.93 -13.57 -31.18
CA LEU A 375 4.90 -13.43 -30.10
C LEU A 375 6.29 -13.16 -30.68
N LYS A 376 6.94 -12.08 -30.22
CA LYS A 376 8.29 -11.71 -30.62
C LYS A 376 9.17 -11.47 -29.40
N ARG A 377 10.19 -12.30 -29.21
CA ARG A 377 11.19 -12.09 -28.14
C ARG A 377 12.12 -10.93 -28.50
N GLN A 378 12.46 -10.11 -27.50
CA GLN A 378 13.40 -8.99 -27.62
C GLN A 378 14.41 -9.04 -26.47
N GLU A 379 15.55 -8.34 -26.60
CA GLU A 379 16.62 -8.35 -25.58
C GLU A 379 16.14 -7.88 -24.18
N ASN A 380 15.12 -7.02 -24.12
CA ASN A 380 14.62 -6.42 -22.87
C ASN A 380 13.22 -6.91 -22.44
N GLY A 381 12.76 -8.03 -23.00
CA GLY A 381 11.46 -8.63 -22.64
C GLY A 381 10.78 -9.37 -23.79
N THR A 382 9.53 -9.75 -23.59
CA THR A 382 8.72 -10.41 -24.62
C THR A 382 7.65 -9.44 -25.13
N LEU A 383 7.70 -9.12 -26.42
CA LEU A 383 6.65 -8.36 -27.08
C LEU A 383 5.53 -9.33 -27.46
N ILE A 384 4.33 -9.06 -26.96
CA ILE A 384 3.11 -9.75 -27.37
C ILE A 384 2.33 -8.83 -28.31
N ARG A 385 2.09 -9.29 -29.53
CA ARG A 385 1.18 -8.65 -30.47
C ARG A 385 -0.11 -9.45 -30.53
N LEU A 386 -1.23 -8.77 -30.28
CA LEU A 386 -2.58 -9.33 -30.39
C LEU A 386 -3.32 -8.52 -31.46
N ALA A 387 -3.30 -9.01 -32.69
CA ALA A 387 -4.10 -8.43 -33.75
C ALA A 387 -5.49 -9.10 -33.76
N ARG A 388 -6.51 -8.43 -34.28
CA ARG A 388 -7.83 -9.04 -34.46
C ARG A 388 -7.87 -9.65 -35.87
N ILE A 389 -8.40 -10.87 -36.05
CA ILE A 389 -8.33 -11.56 -37.36
C ILE A 389 -9.15 -10.84 -38.44
N ALA A 390 -10.23 -10.14 -38.07
CA ALA A 390 -10.90 -9.13 -38.89
C ALA A 390 -11.97 -8.44 -38.02
N PRO A 391 -12.32 -7.17 -38.30
CA PRO A 391 -13.60 -6.66 -37.82
C PRO A 391 -14.71 -7.44 -38.52
N VAL A 392 -15.37 -8.35 -37.80
CA VAL A 392 -16.71 -8.78 -38.21
C VAL A 392 -17.55 -7.50 -38.23
N SER A 393 -18.20 -7.22 -39.34
CA SER A 393 -19.04 -6.03 -39.53
C SER A 393 -20.01 -5.89 -38.35
N GLY A 394 -19.83 -4.82 -37.55
CA GLY A 394 -20.57 -4.57 -36.32
C GLY A 394 -19.81 -4.97 -35.06
N MET A 395 -19.22 -3.96 -34.39
CA MET A 395 -18.72 -3.95 -33.01
C MET A 395 -17.49 -4.85 -32.67
N SER A 396 -16.57 -4.30 -31.85
CA SER A 396 -15.54 -5.07 -31.17
C SER A 396 -15.76 -5.08 -29.66
N ALA A 397 -16.48 -6.10 -29.17
CA ALA A 397 -16.50 -6.37 -27.74
C ALA A 397 -15.06 -6.57 -27.23
N PRO A 398 -14.72 -6.06 -26.03
CA PRO A 398 -13.39 -6.26 -25.48
C PRO A 398 -13.18 -7.75 -25.20
N ARG A 399 -11.94 -8.24 -25.34
CA ARG A 399 -11.64 -9.66 -25.15
C ARG A 399 -10.64 -9.89 -24.05
N SER A 400 -10.80 -10.97 -23.30
CA SER A 400 -9.80 -11.38 -22.34
C SER A 400 -8.71 -12.20 -23.04
N VAL A 401 -7.45 -12.05 -22.62
CA VAL A 401 -6.37 -13.01 -22.92
C VAL A 401 -5.71 -13.44 -21.64
N VAL A 402 -5.22 -14.68 -21.60
CA VAL A 402 -4.51 -15.23 -20.44
C VAL A 402 -3.03 -15.30 -20.79
N VAL A 403 -2.18 -14.68 -19.97
CA VAL A 403 -0.73 -14.77 -20.13
C VAL A 403 -0.18 -15.73 -19.08
N LEU A 404 0.39 -16.85 -19.54
CA LEU A 404 1.01 -17.88 -18.71
C LEU A 404 2.52 -17.61 -18.64
N LEU A 405 3.04 -17.49 -17.43
CA LEU A 405 4.45 -17.26 -17.17
C LEU A 405 5.16 -18.56 -16.79
N LYS A 406 6.43 -18.70 -17.14
CA LYS A 406 7.22 -19.91 -16.82
C LYS A 406 7.42 -20.12 -15.32
N GLU A 407 7.32 -19.06 -14.54
CA GLU A 407 7.37 -19.05 -13.07
C GLU A 407 6.14 -19.74 -12.43
N GLY A 408 5.21 -20.27 -13.24
CA GLY A 408 4.03 -20.98 -12.77
C GLY A 408 2.90 -20.06 -12.33
N THR A 409 2.91 -18.80 -12.77
CA THR A 409 1.85 -17.82 -12.52
C THR A 409 1.18 -17.39 -13.81
N PHE A 410 0.03 -16.74 -13.70
CA PHE A 410 -0.69 -16.19 -14.85
C PHE A 410 -1.59 -15.02 -14.45
N PHE A 411 -1.98 -14.23 -15.44
CA PHE A 411 -2.92 -13.13 -15.27
C PHE A 411 -3.75 -12.92 -16.55
N PHE A 412 -4.89 -12.25 -16.40
CA PHE A 412 -5.75 -11.87 -17.52
C PHE A 412 -5.46 -10.43 -17.95
N LEU A 413 -5.47 -10.19 -19.27
CA LEU A 413 -5.35 -8.85 -19.84
C LEU A 413 -6.54 -8.53 -20.73
N PRO A 414 -6.97 -7.26 -20.79
CA PRO A 414 -8.01 -6.81 -21.70
C PRO A 414 -7.43 -6.50 -23.07
N VAL A 415 -8.00 -7.02 -24.13
CA VAL A 415 -7.72 -6.60 -25.50
C VAL A 415 -8.75 -5.54 -25.86
N ILE A 416 -8.30 -4.29 -25.87
CA ILE A 416 -9.12 -3.11 -26.17
C ILE A 416 -8.61 -2.53 -27.48
N ASP A 417 -9.50 -2.46 -28.47
CA ASP A 417 -9.18 -1.90 -29.77
C ASP A 417 -8.75 -0.43 -29.63
N GLY A 418 -7.65 -0.10 -30.30
CA GLY A 418 -7.05 1.22 -30.21
C GLY A 418 -6.27 1.47 -28.92
N TYR A 419 -5.82 0.44 -28.19
CA TYR A 419 -4.95 0.61 -27.02
C TYR A 419 -3.66 -0.21 -27.11
N ARG A 420 -2.61 0.30 -26.45
CA ARG A 420 -1.32 -0.37 -26.24
C ARG A 420 -1.09 -0.52 -24.75
N GLY A 421 -0.62 -1.70 -24.34
CA GLY A 421 -0.28 -2.00 -22.96
C GLY A 421 1.23 -2.14 -22.73
N VAL A 422 1.71 -1.65 -21.60
CA VAL A 422 3.05 -1.97 -21.08
C VAL A 422 2.88 -2.65 -19.73
N ILE A 423 3.52 -3.81 -19.57
CA ILE A 423 3.39 -4.66 -18.39
C ILE A 423 4.76 -4.92 -17.78
N SER A 424 4.82 -4.87 -16.45
CA SER A 424 5.96 -5.32 -15.66
C SER A 424 5.50 -6.41 -14.70
N ALA A 425 6.12 -7.59 -14.77
CA ALA A 425 5.76 -8.71 -13.90
C ALA A 425 6.97 -9.42 -13.23
N PRO A 426 7.89 -8.69 -12.58
CA PRO A 426 9.12 -9.27 -12.03
C PRO A 426 8.81 -10.39 -11.02
N GLY A 427 9.53 -11.51 -11.14
CA GLY A 427 9.36 -12.68 -10.27
C GLY A 427 8.00 -13.37 -10.44
N GLY A 428 7.36 -13.21 -11.61
CA GLY A 428 6.07 -13.83 -11.89
C GLY A 428 4.85 -13.10 -11.32
N LEU A 429 5.01 -11.92 -10.72
CA LEU A 429 3.93 -11.15 -10.11
C LEU A 429 3.63 -9.90 -10.92
N LEU A 430 2.38 -9.70 -11.36
CA LEU A 430 1.99 -8.49 -12.07
C LEU A 430 2.10 -7.27 -11.14
N ARG A 431 3.10 -6.42 -11.40
CA ARG A 431 3.38 -5.22 -10.60
C ARG A 431 2.81 -3.96 -11.21
N SER A 432 2.84 -3.86 -12.53
CA SER A 432 2.23 -2.73 -13.20
C SER A 432 1.69 -3.13 -14.55
N ILE A 433 0.54 -2.53 -14.87
CA ILE A 433 -0.01 -2.44 -16.21
C ILE A 433 -0.19 -0.97 -16.54
N THR A 434 0.05 -0.60 -17.78
CA THR A 434 -0.18 0.74 -18.28
C THR A 434 -0.85 0.62 -19.63
N LEU A 435 -2.08 1.10 -19.75
CA LEU A 435 -2.82 1.14 -21.00
C LEU A 435 -2.80 2.57 -21.56
N ALA A 436 -2.43 2.72 -22.82
CA ALA A 436 -2.38 4.00 -23.52
C ALA A 436 -3.09 3.86 -24.87
N SER A 437 -3.86 4.87 -25.27
CA SER A 437 -4.50 4.87 -26.58
C SER A 437 -3.47 4.83 -27.72
N ALA A 438 -3.83 4.14 -28.80
CA ALA A 438 -3.13 4.02 -30.06
C ALA A 438 -3.68 4.99 -31.13
N SER A 439 -4.55 5.95 -30.76
CA SER A 439 -5.29 6.86 -31.66
C SER A 439 -4.45 7.85 -32.50
N ARG A 440 -3.16 7.61 -32.66
CA ARG A 440 -2.42 8.01 -33.86
C ARG A 440 -1.70 6.78 -34.40
N ALA A 441 -1.93 6.45 -35.67
CA ALA A 441 -0.90 5.80 -36.46
C ALA A 441 0.25 6.81 -36.58
N ILE A 442 1.07 6.90 -35.53
CA ILE A 442 2.29 7.70 -35.53
C ILE A 442 3.25 6.92 -36.44
N SER A 443 3.53 7.45 -37.63
CA SER A 443 4.61 6.91 -38.46
C SER A 443 5.94 7.03 -37.70
N VAL A 444 6.96 6.26 -38.07
CA VAL A 444 8.29 6.43 -37.45
C VAL A 444 8.81 7.86 -37.65
N ASP A 445 8.43 8.49 -38.76
CA ASP A 445 8.72 9.90 -39.05
C ASP A 445 7.96 10.87 -38.13
N ASP A 446 6.75 10.53 -37.68
CA ASP A 446 6.00 11.31 -36.68
C ASP A 446 6.55 11.12 -35.25
N ILE A 447 7.14 9.96 -34.93
CA ILE A 447 7.87 9.73 -33.66
C ILE A 447 9.19 10.51 -33.68
N ALA A 448 9.92 10.46 -34.81
CA ALA A 448 11.15 11.21 -35.00
C ALA A 448 10.89 12.73 -35.01
N ALA A 449 9.83 13.18 -35.69
CA ALA A 449 9.40 14.58 -35.69
C ALA A 449 8.86 15.02 -34.33
N ALA A 450 8.16 14.19 -33.55
CA ALA A 450 7.74 14.53 -32.18
C ALA A 450 8.91 14.58 -31.18
N ILE A 451 10.01 13.88 -31.47
CA ILE A 451 11.26 13.94 -30.71
C ILE A 451 12.13 15.13 -31.15
N GLU A 452 12.11 15.50 -32.44
CA GLU A 452 12.84 16.64 -33.01
C GLU A 452 12.12 17.99 -32.80
N ASP A 453 10.79 18.00 -32.83
CA ASP A 453 9.91 19.19 -32.69
C ASP A 453 9.33 19.28 -31.27
N ALA A 454 10.17 19.03 -30.26
CA ALA A 454 9.82 19.07 -28.84
C ALA A 454 9.53 20.51 -28.37
N GLY A 455 8.41 21.05 -28.84
CA GLY A 455 7.71 22.18 -28.25
C GLY A 455 7.03 21.81 -26.92
N PRO A 456 6.32 22.78 -26.30
CA PRO A 456 5.79 22.70 -24.93
C PRO A 456 4.76 21.57 -24.65
N ASP A 457 4.31 20.80 -25.66
CA ASP A 457 3.34 19.70 -25.49
C ASP A 457 3.97 18.36 -25.04
N SER A 458 5.30 18.21 -25.13
CA SER A 458 6.06 17.05 -24.60
C SER A 458 6.03 16.95 -23.06
N ALA A 459 5.54 17.99 -22.38
CA ALA A 459 5.29 18.00 -20.94
C ALA A 459 4.14 17.06 -20.52
N SER A 460 3.19 16.77 -21.42
CA SER A 460 1.97 16.02 -21.09
C SER A 460 2.22 14.51 -20.87
N GLU A 461 3.02 13.87 -21.73
CA GLU A 461 3.32 12.43 -21.60
C GLU A 461 4.25 12.13 -20.42
N SER A 462 5.26 12.98 -20.20
CA SER A 462 6.14 12.90 -19.02
C SER A 462 5.36 13.11 -17.72
N ALA A 463 4.42 14.06 -17.70
CA ALA A 463 3.53 14.27 -16.56
C ALA A 463 2.61 13.06 -16.33
N LEU A 464 2.06 12.46 -17.39
CA LEU A 464 1.21 11.26 -17.28
C LEU A 464 1.99 10.08 -16.69
N LYS A 465 3.24 9.87 -17.13
CA LYS A 465 4.12 8.83 -16.58
C LYS A 465 4.41 9.04 -15.10
N VAL A 466 4.67 10.28 -14.67
CA VAL A 466 4.87 10.62 -13.25
C VAL A 466 3.59 10.37 -12.45
N ARG A 467 2.42 10.77 -12.97
CA ARG A 467 1.11 10.55 -12.33
C ARG A 467 0.81 9.05 -12.15
N ARG A 468 1.07 8.23 -13.18
CA ARG A 468 0.96 6.77 -13.11
C ARG A 468 1.86 6.18 -12.02
N GLY A 469 3.13 6.61 -11.98
CA GLY A 469 4.09 6.15 -10.97
C GLY A 469 3.64 6.48 -9.56
N VAL A 470 3.16 7.71 -9.32
CA VAL A 470 2.61 8.12 -8.02
C VAL A 470 1.36 7.34 -7.65
N ALA A 471 0.46 7.09 -8.61
CA ALA A 471 -0.77 6.35 -8.35
C ALA A 471 -0.49 4.89 -7.98
N ALA A 472 0.39 4.22 -8.73
CA ALA A 472 0.84 2.87 -8.44
C ALA A 472 1.53 2.78 -7.07
N GLU A 473 2.43 3.72 -6.75
CA GLU A 473 3.10 3.75 -5.44
C GLU A 473 2.11 3.91 -4.28
N LEU A 474 1.12 4.80 -4.42
CA LEU A 474 0.08 4.98 -3.41
C LEU A 474 -0.80 3.74 -3.28
N ALA A 475 -1.11 3.05 -4.37
CA ALA A 475 -1.84 1.81 -4.35
C ALA A 475 -1.06 0.67 -3.68
N MET A 476 0.20 0.46 -4.08
CA MET A 476 1.09 -0.54 -3.48
C MET A 476 1.28 -0.33 -1.98
N SER A 477 1.37 0.93 -1.53
CA SER A 477 1.51 1.27 -0.10
C SER A 477 0.19 1.35 0.67
N GLY A 478 -0.95 0.96 0.08
CA GLY A 478 -2.26 1.02 0.74
C GLY A 478 -2.79 2.44 0.99
N ARG A 479 -2.14 3.45 0.42
CA ARG A 479 -2.42 4.89 0.58
C ARG A 479 -3.19 5.48 -0.60
N LEU A 480 -3.86 4.65 -1.40
CA LEU A 480 -4.56 5.09 -2.62
C LEU A 480 -5.59 6.20 -2.35
N HIS A 481 -6.22 6.22 -1.16
CA HIS A 481 -7.13 7.28 -0.73
C HIS A 481 -6.48 8.69 -0.66
N HIS A 482 -5.14 8.79 -0.60
CA HIS A 482 -4.38 10.04 -0.67
C HIS A 482 -4.21 10.57 -2.10
N LEU A 483 -4.53 9.78 -3.14
CA LEU A 483 -4.34 10.16 -4.54
C LEU A 483 -5.00 11.50 -4.88
N GLN A 484 -6.17 11.81 -4.29
CA GLN A 484 -6.86 13.08 -4.54
C GLN A 484 -6.10 14.29 -3.95
N LYS A 485 -5.30 14.13 -2.89
CA LYS A 485 -4.47 15.20 -2.33
C LYS A 485 -3.26 15.50 -3.21
N VAL A 486 -2.73 14.46 -3.88
CA VAL A 486 -1.50 14.53 -4.68
C VAL A 486 -1.79 14.83 -6.14
N VAL A 487 -2.90 14.32 -6.69
CA VAL A 487 -3.23 14.36 -8.11
C VAL A 487 -4.54 15.11 -8.41
N GLY A 488 -5.42 15.34 -7.42
CA GLY A 488 -6.50 16.35 -7.40
C GLY A 488 -7.15 16.79 -8.73
N ARG A 489 -7.35 18.11 -8.90
CA ARG A 489 -7.93 18.71 -10.13
C ARG A 489 -7.16 18.32 -11.40
N GLU A 490 -5.88 18.00 -11.26
CA GLU A 490 -5.00 17.58 -12.35
C GLU A 490 -5.33 16.17 -12.85
N LEU A 491 -5.88 15.29 -12.01
CA LEU A 491 -6.37 13.97 -12.40
C LEU A 491 -7.62 14.08 -13.26
N ARG A 492 -8.58 14.94 -12.85
CA ARG A 492 -9.77 15.22 -13.67
C ARG A 492 -9.36 15.85 -15.00
N ARG A 493 -8.47 16.85 -15.00
CA ARG A 493 -7.89 17.41 -16.24
C ARG A 493 -7.17 16.36 -17.08
N ALA A 494 -6.36 15.49 -16.47
CA ALA A 494 -5.70 14.40 -17.20
C ALA A 494 -6.70 13.43 -17.85
N LEU A 495 -7.83 13.20 -17.20
CA LEU A 495 -8.91 12.36 -17.70
C LEU A 495 -9.84 13.10 -18.68
N SER A 496 -9.94 14.44 -18.63
CA SER A 496 -10.91 15.24 -19.41
C SER A 496 -10.31 16.04 -20.57
N ASP A 497 -9.03 16.43 -20.49
CA ASP A 497 -8.38 17.34 -21.44
C ASP A 497 -7.59 16.58 -22.52
N GLY A 498 -7.45 15.26 -22.40
CA GLY A 498 -6.81 14.40 -23.39
C GLY A 498 -7.81 13.87 -24.43
N PRO A 499 -7.37 13.60 -25.68
CA PRO A 499 -8.23 13.03 -26.72
C PRO A 499 -8.70 11.60 -26.43
N THR A 500 -8.13 10.94 -25.41
CA THR A 500 -8.47 9.57 -24.97
C THR A 500 -8.08 9.38 -23.52
N ILE A 501 -8.91 8.62 -22.78
CA ILE A 501 -8.69 8.30 -21.37
C ILE A 501 -7.57 7.30 -21.20
N ASP A 502 -6.76 7.50 -20.16
CA ASP A 502 -5.86 6.49 -19.61
C ASP A 502 -6.65 5.54 -18.68
N PRO A 503 -6.94 4.30 -19.10
CA PRO A 503 -7.78 3.40 -18.33
C PRO A 503 -7.12 2.98 -17.01
N THR A 504 -5.79 2.86 -16.97
CA THR A 504 -5.06 2.51 -15.75
C THR A 504 -5.19 3.61 -14.71
N LEU A 505 -4.95 4.87 -15.12
CA LEU A 505 -5.03 6.01 -14.21
C LEU A 505 -6.47 6.28 -13.75
N ALA A 506 -7.43 6.12 -14.67
CA ALA A 506 -8.86 6.17 -14.36
C ALA A 506 -9.25 5.12 -13.29
N LEU A 507 -8.72 3.89 -13.42
CA LEU A 507 -8.98 2.81 -12.48
C LEU A 507 -8.49 3.15 -11.06
N TYR A 508 -7.27 3.65 -10.93
CA TYR A 508 -6.76 4.14 -9.65
C TYR A 508 -7.63 5.25 -9.06
N ALA A 509 -8.12 6.16 -9.90
CA ALA A 509 -9.01 7.24 -9.47
C ALA A 509 -10.33 6.69 -8.90
N CYS A 510 -10.96 5.73 -9.59
CA CYS A 510 -12.19 5.10 -9.15
C CYS A 510 -12.03 4.44 -7.77
N TYR A 511 -11.00 3.62 -7.60
CA TYR A 511 -10.74 2.96 -6.31
C TYR A 511 -10.37 3.94 -5.19
N ALA A 512 -9.61 5.00 -5.49
CA ALA A 512 -9.30 6.05 -4.52
C ALA A 512 -10.57 6.75 -4.00
N LEU A 513 -11.57 6.96 -4.86
CA LEU A 513 -12.85 7.54 -4.49
C LEU A 513 -13.75 6.54 -3.75
N ALA A 514 -13.75 5.28 -4.17
CA ALA A 514 -14.48 4.20 -3.50
C ALA A 514 -14.01 4.00 -2.05
N LEU A 515 -12.69 3.98 -1.81
CA LEU A 515 -12.09 3.92 -0.47
C LEU A 515 -12.45 5.09 0.45
N ARG A 516 -12.95 6.18 -0.12
CA ARG A 516 -13.40 7.38 0.60
C ARG A 516 -14.91 7.49 0.69
N SER A 517 -15.64 6.53 0.14
CA SER A 517 -17.10 6.57 0.01
C SER A 517 -17.60 7.85 -0.67
N ASP A 518 -16.85 8.38 -1.64
CA ASP A 518 -17.25 9.56 -2.44
C ASP A 518 -17.98 9.12 -3.71
N GLU A 519 -19.17 8.52 -3.52
CA GLU A 519 -19.99 7.89 -4.57
C GLU A 519 -20.42 8.88 -5.67
N VAL A 520 -20.64 10.16 -5.31
CA VAL A 520 -21.01 11.21 -6.25
C VAL A 520 -19.88 11.45 -7.25
N LYS A 521 -18.64 11.67 -6.76
CA LYS A 521 -17.49 11.87 -7.66
C LYS A 521 -17.12 10.61 -8.41
N LEU A 522 -17.28 9.45 -7.79
CA LEU A 522 -17.07 8.17 -8.47
C LEU A 522 -18.00 8.05 -9.67
N SER A 523 -19.29 8.35 -9.48
CA SER A 523 -20.29 8.37 -10.56
C SER A 523 -19.93 9.39 -11.65
N GLU A 524 -19.53 10.61 -11.28
CA GLU A 524 -19.08 11.63 -12.25
C GLU A 524 -17.94 11.11 -13.13
N ILE A 525 -16.89 10.53 -12.53
CA ILE A 525 -15.74 10.01 -13.27
C ILE A 525 -16.16 8.84 -14.17
N LEU A 526 -16.98 7.93 -13.67
CA LEU A 526 -17.47 6.79 -14.47
C LEU A 526 -18.29 7.27 -15.67
N MET A 527 -19.15 8.28 -15.50
CA MET A 527 -19.89 8.89 -16.61
C MET A 527 -18.97 9.60 -17.61
N ASP A 528 -17.91 10.27 -17.14
CA ASP A 528 -16.91 10.88 -18.01
C ASP A 528 -16.12 9.80 -18.79
N ILE A 529 -15.82 8.66 -18.15
CA ILE A 529 -15.20 7.49 -18.80
C ILE A 529 -16.08 6.95 -19.91
N GLU A 530 -17.36 6.74 -19.63
CA GLU A 530 -18.31 6.24 -20.61
C GLU A 530 -18.50 7.20 -21.78
N ARG A 531 -18.63 8.50 -21.50
CA ARG A 531 -18.83 9.53 -22.53
C ARG A 531 -17.66 9.57 -23.51
N GLN A 532 -16.44 9.48 -23.02
CA GLN A 532 -15.25 9.51 -23.87
C GLN A 532 -15.01 8.18 -24.58
N ALA A 533 -15.48 7.08 -24.01
CA ALA A 533 -15.44 5.80 -24.68
C ALA A 533 -16.41 5.76 -25.88
N GLN A 534 -17.45 6.60 -25.92
CA GLN A 534 -18.47 6.66 -26.99
C GLN A 534 -18.35 7.93 -27.87
N PRO A 535 -17.68 7.89 -29.04
CA PRO A 535 -17.76 8.99 -30.00
C PRO A 535 -19.21 9.19 -30.46
N GLU A 536 -19.64 10.44 -30.67
CA GLU A 536 -21.03 10.80 -31.06
C GLU A 536 -21.52 10.05 -32.30
N GLU A 537 -20.62 9.66 -33.19
CA GLU A 537 -20.90 8.91 -34.42
C GLU A 537 -21.34 7.44 -34.16
N TYR A 538 -21.14 6.92 -32.94
CA TYR A 538 -21.45 5.54 -32.51
C TYR A 538 -22.28 5.50 -31.22
N ALA A 539 -23.08 6.53 -30.94
CA ALA A 539 -23.86 6.69 -29.70
C ALA A 539 -24.84 5.53 -29.37
N HIS A 540 -25.11 4.63 -30.31
CA HIS A 540 -25.97 3.47 -30.14
C HIS A 540 -25.24 2.16 -29.79
N GLU A 541 -23.90 2.17 -29.75
CA GLU A 541 -23.09 0.96 -29.59
C GLU A 541 -22.23 1.01 -28.31
N LEU A 542 -22.17 -0.13 -27.60
CA LEU A 542 -21.56 -0.27 -26.28
C LEU A 542 -20.04 -0.27 -26.38
N SER A 543 -19.39 0.80 -25.89
CA SER A 543 -17.93 0.82 -25.83
C SER A 543 -17.39 -0.18 -24.80
N PRO A 544 -16.30 -0.89 -25.12
CA PRO A 544 -15.64 -1.82 -24.22
C PRO A 544 -15.22 -1.15 -22.91
N LEU A 545 -15.64 -1.69 -21.76
CA LEU A 545 -15.17 -1.26 -20.45
C LEU A 545 -14.30 -2.34 -19.82
N ILE A 546 -13.29 -1.92 -19.05
CA ILE A 546 -12.58 -2.82 -18.14
C ILE A 546 -13.58 -3.27 -17.07
N PHE A 547 -13.56 -4.56 -16.69
CA PHE A 547 -14.51 -5.13 -15.73
C PHE A 547 -14.62 -4.33 -14.44
N ASP A 548 -13.50 -3.86 -13.91
CA ASP A 548 -13.48 -3.05 -12.70
C ASP A 548 -14.31 -1.77 -12.81
N PHE A 549 -14.47 -1.17 -14.00
CA PHE A 549 -15.37 -0.02 -14.16
C PHE A 549 -16.83 -0.43 -14.00
N ASN A 550 -17.24 -1.58 -14.54
CA ASN A 550 -18.59 -2.10 -14.30
C ASN A 550 -18.81 -2.40 -12.82
N LEU A 551 -17.83 -3.03 -12.16
CA LEU A 551 -17.86 -3.28 -10.72
C LEU A 551 -18.04 -1.97 -9.93
N MET A 552 -17.27 -0.93 -10.25
CA MET A 552 -17.35 0.37 -9.58
C MET A 552 -18.63 1.13 -9.87
N ARG A 553 -19.26 0.94 -11.03
CA ARG A 553 -20.58 1.52 -11.33
C ARG A 553 -21.68 0.94 -10.44
N ILE A 554 -21.71 -0.39 -10.32
CA ILE A 554 -22.69 -1.05 -9.46
C ILE A 554 -22.43 -0.68 -8.00
N TYR A 555 -21.17 -0.63 -7.57
CA TYR A 555 -20.81 -0.13 -6.25
C TYR A 555 -21.32 1.31 -6.00
N ALA A 556 -21.24 2.19 -7.00
CA ALA A 556 -21.77 3.55 -6.93
C ALA A 556 -23.31 3.63 -7.05
N GLY A 557 -24.03 2.50 -7.04
CA GLY A 557 -25.48 2.44 -7.09
C GLY A 557 -26.09 2.55 -8.49
N ALA A 558 -25.30 2.40 -9.56
CA ALA A 558 -25.84 2.43 -10.92
C ALA A 558 -26.69 1.18 -11.20
N ASN A 559 -27.98 1.37 -11.48
CA ASN A 559 -28.89 0.30 -11.88
C ASN A 559 -28.82 0.08 -13.40
N VAL A 560 -27.66 -0.34 -13.90
CA VAL A 560 -27.43 -0.55 -15.33
C VAL A 560 -27.04 -2.01 -15.56
N PRO A 561 -27.61 -2.69 -16.59
CA PRO A 561 -27.22 -4.05 -16.91
C PRO A 561 -25.70 -4.15 -17.14
N PRO A 562 -25.04 -5.23 -16.69
CA PRO A 562 -23.63 -5.45 -16.93
C PRO A 562 -23.32 -5.36 -18.42
N ARG A 563 -22.35 -4.52 -18.78
CA ARG A 563 -21.85 -4.43 -20.16
C ARG A 563 -20.78 -5.49 -20.40
N ALA A 564 -20.61 -5.89 -21.65
CA ALA A 564 -19.45 -6.69 -22.05
C ALA A 564 -18.17 -5.99 -21.58
N SER A 565 -17.35 -6.70 -20.82
CA SER A 565 -16.12 -6.18 -20.25
C SER A 565 -15.00 -7.20 -20.33
N ALA A 566 -13.78 -6.72 -20.46
CA ALA A 566 -12.59 -7.55 -20.38
C ALA A 566 -11.58 -6.98 -19.38
N PRO A 567 -10.81 -7.83 -18.71
CA PRO A 567 -11.04 -9.28 -18.63
C PRO A 567 -12.34 -9.58 -17.87
N ALA A 568 -12.86 -10.82 -17.92
CA ALA A 568 -14.13 -11.20 -17.26
C ALA A 568 -14.08 -11.22 -15.71
N LEU A 569 -13.08 -10.58 -15.11
CA LEU A 569 -12.81 -10.58 -13.67
C LEU A 569 -12.07 -9.29 -13.26
N PRO A 570 -12.04 -8.94 -11.96
CA PRO A 570 -11.29 -7.77 -11.50
C PRO A 570 -9.81 -7.86 -11.88
N MET A 571 -9.28 -6.82 -12.50
CA MET A 571 -7.85 -6.66 -12.78
C MET A 571 -7.09 -6.15 -11.56
N PHE A 572 -7.73 -5.31 -10.74
CA PHE A 572 -7.11 -4.72 -9.58
C PHE A 572 -7.37 -5.56 -8.33
N GLY A 573 -6.36 -5.76 -7.51
CA GLY A 573 -6.42 -6.58 -6.30
C GLY A 573 -7.52 -6.11 -5.34
N LEU A 574 -7.73 -4.80 -5.24
CA LEU A 574 -8.79 -4.22 -4.41
C LEU A 574 -10.20 -4.53 -4.96
N GLY A 575 -10.35 -4.70 -6.27
CA GLY A 575 -11.62 -5.05 -6.92
C GLY A 575 -12.24 -6.32 -6.37
N TRP A 576 -11.41 -7.31 -6.03
CA TRP A 576 -11.88 -8.55 -5.40
C TRP A 576 -12.60 -8.33 -4.07
N SER A 577 -12.25 -7.27 -3.33
CA SER A 577 -12.91 -6.93 -2.05
C SER A 577 -14.34 -6.41 -2.28
N TYR A 578 -14.60 -5.81 -3.43
CA TYR A 578 -15.92 -5.31 -3.82
C TYR A 578 -16.73 -6.35 -4.61
N LEU A 579 -16.06 -7.34 -5.22
CA LEU A 579 -16.71 -8.33 -6.06
C LEU A 579 -17.72 -9.18 -5.28
N GLY A 580 -17.36 -9.66 -4.07
CA GLY A 580 -18.19 -10.60 -3.32
C GLY A 580 -19.65 -10.16 -3.16
N PRO A 581 -19.92 -8.98 -2.55
CA PRO A 581 -21.28 -8.46 -2.38
C PRO A 581 -22.00 -8.13 -3.70
N LEU A 582 -21.26 -7.93 -4.80
CA LEU A 582 -21.79 -7.45 -6.08
C LEU A 582 -21.83 -8.52 -7.16
N ALA A 583 -21.31 -9.72 -6.91
CA ALA A 583 -21.11 -10.76 -7.90
C ALA A 583 -22.42 -11.22 -8.56
N GLU A 584 -23.48 -11.37 -7.76
CA GLU A 584 -24.81 -11.75 -8.25
C GLU A 584 -25.39 -10.66 -9.17
N GLN A 585 -25.25 -9.39 -8.82
CA GLN A 585 -25.70 -8.26 -9.64
C GLN A 585 -24.91 -8.13 -10.94
N LEU A 586 -23.62 -8.50 -10.91
CA LEU A 586 -22.76 -8.53 -12.10
C LEU A 586 -22.95 -9.78 -12.97
N GLY A 587 -23.72 -10.78 -12.52
CA GLY A 587 -23.84 -12.06 -13.20
C GLY A 587 -22.52 -12.84 -13.27
N VAL A 588 -21.62 -12.62 -12.30
CA VAL A 588 -20.30 -13.24 -12.29
C VAL A 588 -20.42 -14.70 -11.89
N HIS A 589 -19.78 -15.58 -12.66
CA HIS A 589 -19.79 -17.01 -12.37
C HIS A 589 -19.22 -17.30 -10.97
N PRO A 590 -19.85 -18.15 -10.13
CA PRO A 590 -19.40 -18.42 -8.77
C PRO A 590 -17.93 -18.85 -8.68
N THR A 591 -17.46 -19.65 -9.64
CA THR A 591 -16.04 -20.05 -9.74
C THR A 591 -15.07 -18.87 -9.89
N VAL A 592 -15.48 -17.77 -10.51
CA VAL A 592 -14.64 -16.55 -10.58
C VAL A 592 -14.51 -15.94 -9.19
N VAL A 593 -15.62 -15.84 -8.46
CA VAL A 593 -15.61 -15.36 -7.07
C VAL A 593 -14.68 -16.23 -6.23
N GLU A 594 -14.84 -17.55 -6.33
CA GLU A 594 -14.01 -18.55 -5.62
C GLU A 594 -12.52 -18.45 -5.99
N ALA A 595 -12.21 -18.28 -7.27
CA ALA A 595 -10.84 -18.13 -7.71
C ALA A 595 -10.18 -16.87 -7.13
N GLY A 596 -10.95 -15.84 -6.78
CA GLY A 596 -10.49 -14.67 -6.05
C GLY A 596 -9.76 -14.99 -4.73
N HIS A 597 -9.96 -16.18 -4.16
CA HIS A 597 -9.29 -16.67 -2.93
C HIS A 597 -7.91 -17.26 -3.21
N GLN A 598 -7.70 -17.69 -4.45
CA GLN A 598 -6.50 -18.36 -4.92
C GLN A 598 -5.52 -17.39 -5.61
N ARG A 599 -5.87 -16.11 -5.68
CA ARG A 599 -5.00 -15.07 -6.23
C ARG A 599 -3.81 -14.83 -5.32
N LEU A 600 -2.71 -14.43 -5.94
CA LEU A 600 -1.55 -13.92 -5.24
C LEU A 600 -1.84 -12.53 -4.68
N ASN A 601 -1.21 -12.23 -3.54
CA ASN A 601 -1.36 -10.94 -2.88
C ASN A 601 -0.46 -9.90 -3.55
N CYS A 602 -0.94 -9.35 -4.67
CA CYS A 602 -0.30 -8.26 -5.38
C CYS A 602 -1.34 -7.24 -5.83
N GLU A 603 -0.87 -6.05 -6.19
CA GLU A 603 -1.70 -4.93 -6.62
C GLU A 603 -2.60 -5.28 -7.81
N TRP A 604 -2.07 -6.03 -8.77
CA TRP A 604 -2.79 -6.49 -9.94
C TRP A 604 -3.05 -7.98 -9.85
N THR A 605 -4.25 -8.40 -10.24
CA THR A 605 -4.69 -9.79 -10.18
C THR A 605 -3.71 -10.71 -10.88
N THR A 606 -3.08 -11.58 -10.09
CA THR A 606 -2.19 -12.65 -10.55
C THR A 606 -2.57 -13.92 -9.83
N PHE A 607 -2.52 -15.05 -10.50
CA PHE A 607 -2.81 -16.37 -9.94
C PHE A 607 -1.59 -17.26 -10.04
N ARG A 608 -1.46 -18.23 -9.13
CA ARG A 608 -0.63 -19.41 -9.41
C ARG A 608 -1.41 -20.35 -10.31
N ARG A 609 -0.72 -20.98 -11.26
CA ARG A 609 -1.31 -21.91 -12.23
C ARG A 609 -1.99 -23.09 -11.55
N ASP A 610 -1.37 -23.63 -10.50
CA ASP A 610 -1.89 -24.79 -9.78
C ASP A 610 -3.26 -24.52 -9.14
N TYR A 611 -3.46 -23.30 -8.64
CA TYR A 611 -4.71 -22.92 -7.98
C TYR A 611 -5.71 -22.40 -9.00
N GLY A 612 -5.31 -21.44 -9.85
CA GLY A 612 -6.20 -20.83 -10.83
C GLY A 612 -6.52 -21.67 -12.08
N ARG A 613 -6.18 -22.97 -12.12
CA ARG A 613 -6.40 -23.84 -13.29
C ARG A 613 -7.86 -23.80 -13.76
N THR A 614 -8.82 -23.79 -12.85
CA THR A 614 -10.24 -23.75 -13.21
C THR A 614 -10.60 -22.50 -14.02
N LEU A 615 -9.97 -21.35 -13.76
CA LEU A 615 -10.16 -20.14 -14.57
C LEU A 615 -9.60 -20.30 -15.98
N ILE A 616 -8.46 -21.00 -16.11
CA ILE A 616 -7.87 -21.31 -17.42
C ILE A 616 -8.83 -22.19 -18.22
N GLU A 617 -9.32 -23.27 -17.62
CA GLU A 617 -10.26 -24.20 -18.26
C GLU A 617 -11.57 -23.50 -18.66
N MET A 618 -12.12 -22.66 -17.79
CA MET A 618 -13.30 -21.84 -18.10
C MET A 618 -13.04 -20.89 -19.28
N PHE A 619 -11.88 -20.23 -19.31
CA PHE A 619 -11.50 -19.35 -20.40
C PHE A 619 -11.37 -20.10 -21.74
N GLU A 620 -10.77 -21.29 -21.74
CA GLU A 620 -10.65 -22.15 -22.93
C GLU A 620 -12.01 -22.65 -23.45
N ARG A 621 -12.98 -22.87 -22.57
CA ARG A 621 -14.37 -23.20 -22.95
C ARG A 621 -15.19 -22.00 -23.45
N GLY A 622 -14.66 -20.79 -23.32
CA GLY A 622 -15.36 -19.55 -23.67
C GLY A 622 -16.25 -18.99 -22.58
N ASP A 623 -16.24 -19.56 -21.36
CA ASP A 623 -17.07 -19.11 -20.24
C ASP A 623 -16.64 -17.72 -19.70
N LEU A 624 -15.43 -17.25 -20.07
CA LEU A 624 -14.80 -16.00 -19.61
C LEU A 624 -14.39 -15.04 -20.76
N GLN A 625 -15.02 -15.17 -21.94
CA GLN A 625 -14.64 -14.45 -23.17
C GLN A 625 -15.55 -13.29 -23.58
#